data_AF-A0A174LTK9-F1
#
_entry.id   AF-A0A174LTK9-F1
#
_cell.length_a   1.000
_cell.length_b   1.000
_cell.length_c   1.000
_cell.angle_alpha   90.00
_cell.angle_beta   90.00
_cell.angle_gamma   90.00
#
_symmetry.space_group_name_H-M   'P 1'
#
loop_
_entity.id
_entity.type
_entity.pdbx_description
1 polymer ?
#
loop_
_entity_poly.entity_id
_entity_poly.type
_entity_poly.pdbx_seq_one_letter_code
_entity_poly.pdbx_strand_id
1 'polypeptide(L)'
;MKKECIILHLFCSLFIQSCTADSVKNLGSGYFYRDEGGNVKDILCQRSHGGEIPATILDYVYNNEYIIAKQKPKYPQEALYKRKYEYGTNDSLFYWIILKTNDVILGPLSWQEYLDVRLKYQIPIELSLY
;
A
#
# COMPACT_ATOMS: atom_id res chain seq x y z
N MET A 1 46.86 8.63 -36.83
CA MET A 1 45.58 8.17 -37.44
C MET A 1 45.08 6.97 -36.65
N LYS A 2 43.79 7.00 -36.29
CA LYS A 2 43.11 6.21 -35.25
C LYS A 2 42.76 4.80 -35.73
N LYS A 3 43.07 3.76 -34.95
CA LYS A 3 42.37 2.45 -34.92
C LYS A 3 42.52 1.80 -33.53
N GLU A 4 41.92 2.44 -32.53
CA GLU A 4 41.72 1.87 -31.20
C GLU A 4 40.20 1.87 -30.94
N CYS A 5 39.71 0.89 -30.20
CA CYS A 5 38.34 0.80 -29.67
C CYS A 5 37.21 0.39 -30.62
N ILE A 6 37.26 -0.83 -31.14
CA ILE A 6 36.06 -1.64 -31.42
C ILE A 6 36.50 -3.06 -31.03
N ILE A 7 36.25 -3.59 -29.84
CA ILE A 7 35.01 -4.23 -29.39
C ILE A 7 35.13 -4.34 -27.86
N LEU A 8 34.84 -3.24 -27.15
CA LEU A 8 34.60 -3.24 -25.71
C LEU A 8 33.17 -2.69 -25.48
N HIS A 9 32.23 -3.24 -26.25
CA HIS A 9 30.82 -2.81 -26.31
C HIS A 9 29.86 -4.02 -26.31
N LEU A 10 30.30 -5.15 -25.72
CA LEU A 10 29.48 -6.35 -25.59
C LEU A 10 29.36 -6.84 -24.13
N PHE A 11 29.75 -5.99 -23.17
CA PHE A 11 29.69 -6.29 -21.73
C PHE A 11 28.84 -5.30 -20.92
N CYS A 12 28.14 -4.37 -21.57
CA CYS A 12 27.46 -3.27 -20.87
C CYS A 12 25.95 -3.14 -21.20
N SER A 13 25.33 -4.14 -21.82
CA SER A 13 23.98 -3.99 -22.39
C SER A 13 22.85 -4.79 -21.73
N LEU A 14 23.03 -5.53 -20.63
CA LEU A 14 21.92 -6.32 -20.06
C LEU A 14 21.79 -6.26 -18.52
N PHE A 15 22.28 -5.19 -17.88
CA PHE A 15 21.97 -4.88 -16.48
C PHE A 15 20.81 -3.91 -16.35
N ILE A 16 19.62 -4.27 -16.81
CA ILE A 16 18.36 -3.76 -16.24
C ILE A 16 17.29 -4.86 -16.35
N GLN A 17 17.55 -6.02 -15.73
CA GLN A 17 16.43 -6.86 -15.32
C GLN A 17 15.73 -6.08 -14.21
N SER A 18 14.59 -5.45 -14.55
CA SER A 18 13.64 -4.91 -13.59
C SER A 18 13.06 -6.08 -12.79
N CYS A 19 13.83 -6.56 -11.82
CA CYS A 19 13.31 -7.41 -10.76
C CYS A 19 12.44 -6.50 -9.88
N THR A 20 11.15 -6.38 -10.18
CA THR A 20 10.18 -6.07 -9.13
C THR A 20 10.27 -7.23 -8.16
N ALA A 21 11.03 -7.05 -7.08
CA ALA A 21 11.19 -8.07 -6.07
C ALA A 21 9.89 -8.13 -5.27
N ASP A 22 9.21 -9.27 -5.35
CA ASP A 22 8.06 -9.54 -4.49
C ASP A 22 8.49 -9.39 -3.03
N SER A 23 7.77 -8.56 -2.28
CA SER A 23 8.07 -8.31 -0.88
C SER A 23 6.82 -8.42 -0.02
N VAL A 24 7.01 -9.02 1.15
CA VAL A 24 5.98 -9.12 2.19
C VAL A 24 6.54 -8.56 3.47
N LYS A 25 5.85 -7.58 4.05
CA LYS A 25 6.20 -6.95 5.31
C LYS A 25 5.16 -7.28 6.36
N ASN A 26 5.59 -7.98 7.41
CA ASN A 26 4.74 -8.23 8.58
C ASN A 26 4.46 -6.92 9.32
N LEU A 27 3.17 -6.58 9.46
CA LEU A 27 2.71 -5.39 10.17
C LEU A 27 2.24 -5.72 11.59
N GLY A 28 2.22 -6.99 11.99
CA GLY A 28 1.74 -7.47 13.29
C GLY A 28 0.25 -7.81 13.29
N SER A 29 -0.17 -8.55 14.31
CA SER A 29 -1.58 -8.98 14.50
C SER A 29 -2.17 -9.70 13.29
N GLY A 30 -1.36 -10.45 12.54
CA GLY A 30 -1.78 -11.18 11.34
C GLY A 30 -1.91 -10.33 10.08
N TYR A 31 -1.68 -9.02 10.15
CA TYR A 31 -1.65 -8.14 8.98
C TYR A 31 -0.27 -8.11 8.34
N PHE A 32 -0.26 -7.99 7.02
CA PHE A 32 0.96 -7.82 6.24
C PHE A 32 0.72 -6.91 5.04
N TYR A 33 1.73 -6.10 4.72
CA TYR A 33 1.82 -5.40 3.45
C TYR A 33 2.45 -6.34 2.42
N ARG A 34 1.93 -6.32 1.20
CA ARG A 34 2.42 -7.11 0.07
C ARG A 34 2.66 -6.18 -1.12
N ASP A 35 3.83 -6.31 -1.74
CA ASP A 35 4.21 -5.65 -2.98
C ASP A 35 4.67 -6.73 -3.97
N GLU A 36 3.84 -7.06 -4.95
CA GLU A 36 4.18 -7.97 -6.07
C GLU A 36 4.61 -7.17 -7.32
N GLY A 37 4.98 -5.90 -7.14
CA GLY A 37 5.29 -4.99 -8.22
C GLY A 37 4.06 -4.37 -8.89
N GLY A 38 4.33 -3.35 -9.72
CA GLY A 38 3.28 -2.61 -10.42
C GLY A 38 2.25 -2.01 -9.46
N ASN A 39 0.99 -2.40 -9.62
CA ASN A 39 -0.14 -1.91 -8.83
C ASN A 39 -0.51 -2.83 -7.65
N VAL A 40 0.10 -4.02 -7.54
CA VAL A 40 -0.26 -5.02 -6.53
C VAL A 40 0.47 -4.70 -5.23
N LYS A 41 -0.04 -3.65 -4.58
CA LYS A 41 0.46 -3.08 -3.33
C LYS A 41 -0.70 -2.96 -2.36
N ASP A 42 -0.92 -3.98 -1.55
CA ASP A 42 -2.07 -4.10 -0.66
C ASP A 42 -1.69 -4.44 0.79
N ILE A 43 -2.67 -4.31 1.70
CA ILE A 43 -2.56 -4.79 3.07
C ILE A 43 -3.62 -5.84 3.27
N LEU A 44 -3.18 -7.05 3.63
CA LEU A 44 -4.03 -8.21 3.82
C LEU A 44 -3.93 -8.71 5.26
N CYS A 45 -4.90 -9.53 5.67
CA CYS A 45 -4.88 -10.21 6.95
C CYS A 45 -4.95 -11.73 6.77
N GLN A 46 -4.13 -12.46 7.53
CA GLN A 46 -4.17 -13.92 7.59
C GLN A 46 -5.44 -14.44 8.28
N ARG A 47 -6.05 -13.63 9.16
CA ARG A 47 -7.28 -13.98 9.87
C ARG A 47 -8.48 -13.77 8.95
N SER A 48 -9.42 -14.72 8.92
CA SER A 48 -10.58 -14.69 8.02
C SER A 48 -11.47 -13.46 8.20
N HIS A 49 -11.59 -12.96 9.43
CA HIS A 49 -12.35 -11.76 9.81
C HIS A 49 -11.53 -10.47 9.76
N GLY A 50 -10.20 -10.58 9.67
CA GLY A 50 -9.33 -9.43 9.44
C GLY A 50 -9.61 -8.89 8.04
N GLY A 51 -9.85 -7.58 7.94
CA GLY A 51 -10.12 -6.95 6.66
C GLY A 51 -8.87 -6.77 5.81
N GLU A 52 -9.05 -5.99 4.76
CA GLU A 52 -8.01 -5.69 3.78
C GLU A 52 -8.08 -4.22 3.37
N ILE A 53 -6.95 -3.70 2.92
CA ILE A 53 -6.89 -2.46 2.14
C ILE A 53 -6.46 -2.88 0.74
N PRO A 54 -7.28 -2.63 -0.31
CA PRO A 54 -6.98 -3.10 -1.66
C PRO A 54 -5.65 -2.55 -2.23
N ALA A 55 -5.28 -3.04 -3.42
CA ALA A 55 -4.11 -2.65 -4.19
C ALA A 55 -3.91 -1.12 -4.33
N THR A 56 -2.78 -0.69 -4.89
CA THR A 56 -2.43 0.72 -5.14
C THR A 56 -2.22 1.58 -3.90
N ILE A 57 -1.74 0.96 -2.80
CA ILE A 57 -1.20 1.68 -1.64
C ILE A 57 0.04 2.47 -2.07
N LEU A 58 0.05 3.75 -1.70
CA LEU A 58 1.12 4.70 -1.98
C LEU A 58 2.08 4.84 -0.81
N ASP A 59 1.55 4.82 0.41
CA ASP A 59 2.33 4.93 1.65
C ASP A 59 1.56 4.28 2.81
N TYR A 60 2.27 3.82 3.84
CA TYR A 60 1.67 3.28 5.05
C TYR A 60 2.59 3.44 6.28
N VAL A 61 1.97 3.58 7.44
CA VAL A 61 2.65 3.60 8.74
C VAL A 61 1.87 2.75 9.73
N TYR A 62 2.55 2.14 10.69
CA TYR A 62 1.92 1.23 11.65
C TYR A 62 2.65 1.18 12.98
N ASN A 63 1.93 0.84 14.04
CA ASN A 63 2.47 0.46 15.35
C ASN A 63 1.75 -0.81 15.85
N ASN A 64 1.76 -1.10 17.15
CA ASN A 64 1.09 -2.30 17.67
C ASN A 64 -0.45 -2.24 17.60
N GLU A 65 -1.03 -1.04 17.50
CA GLU A 65 -2.48 -0.82 17.59
C GLU A 65 -3.12 -0.46 16.25
N TYR A 66 -2.39 0.26 15.39
CA TYR A 66 -2.93 0.85 14.17
C TYR A 66 -2.13 0.47 12.94
N ILE A 67 -2.82 0.43 11.80
CA ILE A 67 -2.22 0.56 10.46
C ILE A 67 -2.91 1.74 9.80
N ILE A 68 -2.13 2.62 9.18
CA ILE A 68 -2.63 3.76 8.42
C ILE A 68 -2.06 3.65 7.03
N ALA A 69 -2.90 3.83 6.01
CA ALA A 69 -2.46 3.76 4.62
C ALA A 69 -3.06 4.88 3.79
N LYS A 70 -2.29 5.29 2.78
CA LYS A 70 -2.67 6.20 1.71
C LYS A 70 -2.81 5.38 0.43
N GLN A 71 -3.89 5.56 -0.30
CA GLN A 71 -4.19 4.78 -1.50
C GLN A 71 -4.66 5.69 -2.63
N LYS A 72 -4.27 5.36 -3.86
CA LYS A 72 -4.87 5.91 -5.07
C LYS A 72 -5.56 4.78 -5.85
N PRO A 73 -6.84 4.50 -5.56
CA PRO A 73 -7.52 3.32 -6.06
C PRO A 73 -7.58 3.31 -7.58
N LYS A 74 -7.43 2.11 -8.14
CA LYS A 74 -7.73 1.85 -9.54
C LYS A 74 -9.18 1.39 -9.68
N TYR A 75 -9.84 1.90 -10.71
CA TYR A 75 -11.18 1.48 -11.09
C TYR A 75 -11.17 0.65 -12.39
N PRO A 76 -11.99 -0.42 -12.48
CA PRO A 76 -12.75 -1.03 -11.37
C PRO A 76 -11.81 -1.72 -10.36
N GLN A 77 -12.29 -1.90 -9.11
CA GLN A 77 -11.58 -2.71 -8.12
C GLN A 77 -11.43 -4.14 -8.61
N GLU A 78 -10.27 -4.74 -8.37
CA GLU A 78 -10.00 -6.13 -8.77
C GLU A 78 -10.93 -7.11 -8.03
N ALA A 79 -11.42 -8.13 -8.73
CA ALA A 79 -12.40 -9.08 -8.20
C ALA A 79 -11.85 -10.03 -7.11
N LEU A 80 -10.54 -9.99 -6.86
CA LEU A 80 -9.85 -10.86 -5.90
C LEU A 80 -10.06 -10.43 -4.44
N TYR A 81 -10.52 -9.19 -4.21
CA TYR A 81 -10.79 -8.66 -2.88
C TYR A 81 -12.17 -9.12 -2.38
N LYS A 82 -12.25 -9.51 -1.10
CA LYS A 82 -13.48 -9.98 -0.46
C LYS A 82 -14.51 -8.86 -0.33
N ARG A 83 -14.06 -7.63 -0.10
CA ARG A 83 -14.93 -6.47 0.09
C ARG A 83 -14.86 -5.57 -1.13
N LYS A 84 -16.04 -5.19 -1.64
CA LYS A 84 -16.17 -4.11 -2.61
C LYS A 84 -16.25 -2.79 -1.86
N TYR A 85 -15.33 -1.89 -2.16
CA TYR A 85 -15.34 -0.55 -1.59
C TYR A 85 -15.89 0.45 -2.61
N GLU A 86 -16.77 1.31 -2.13
CA GLU A 86 -17.24 2.46 -2.89
C GLU A 86 -16.35 3.64 -2.51
N TYR A 87 -15.61 4.17 -3.48
CA TYR A 87 -14.90 5.41 -3.26
C TYR A 87 -15.70 6.57 -3.85
N GLY A 88 -15.73 7.69 -3.14
CA GLY A 88 -16.40 8.90 -3.62
C GLY A 88 -15.87 9.33 -4.99
N THR A 89 -16.69 10.03 -5.75
CA THR A 89 -16.42 10.34 -7.17
C THR A 89 -15.39 11.45 -7.40
N ASN A 90 -15.04 12.20 -6.36
CA ASN A 90 -14.27 13.45 -6.50
C ASN A 90 -12.84 13.35 -5.97
N ASP A 91 -12.54 12.37 -5.12
CA ASP A 91 -11.22 12.22 -4.52
C ASP A 91 -10.40 11.20 -5.30
N SER A 92 -9.13 11.55 -5.57
CA SER A 92 -8.16 10.64 -6.20
C SER A 92 -7.24 9.98 -5.18
N LEU A 93 -7.32 10.39 -3.92
CA LEU A 93 -6.52 9.90 -2.81
C LEU A 93 -7.44 9.58 -1.65
N PHE A 94 -7.27 8.39 -1.10
CA PHE A 94 -8.06 7.91 0.02
C PHE A 94 -7.14 7.42 1.13
N TYR A 95 -7.67 7.47 2.33
CA TYR A 95 -6.96 7.09 3.54
C TYR A 95 -7.70 5.93 4.22
N TRP A 96 -6.92 5.15 4.95
CA TRP A 96 -7.40 3.97 5.64
C TRP A 96 -6.81 3.92 7.03
N ILE A 97 -7.61 3.48 7.99
CA ILE A 97 -7.15 3.18 9.35
C ILE A 97 -7.67 1.79 9.73
N ILE A 98 -6.77 0.86 10.07
CA ILE A 98 -7.10 -0.42 10.67
C ILE A 98 -6.82 -0.35 12.17
N LEU A 99 -7.81 -0.67 12.98
CA LEU A 99 -7.68 -0.90 14.41
C LEU A 99 -7.36 -2.38 14.64
N LYS A 100 -6.11 -2.70 14.97
CA LYS A 100 -5.63 -4.09 15.07
C LYS A 100 -6.26 -4.89 16.22
N THR A 101 -6.71 -4.20 17.26
CA THR A 101 -7.23 -4.78 18.50
C THR A 101 -8.56 -5.49 18.30
N ASN A 102 -9.37 -5.04 17.34
CA ASN A 102 -10.71 -5.56 17.08
C ASN A 102 -11.02 -5.76 15.58
N ASP A 103 -9.99 -5.71 14.72
CA ASP A 103 -10.11 -5.91 13.27
C ASP A 103 -11.11 -4.97 12.59
N VAL A 104 -11.21 -3.73 13.07
CA VAL A 104 -12.05 -2.69 12.46
C VAL A 104 -11.27 -1.98 11.36
N ILE A 105 -11.90 -1.82 10.20
CA ILE A 105 -11.35 -1.16 9.01
C ILE A 105 -12.18 0.09 8.75
N LEU A 106 -11.51 1.24 8.80
CA LEU A 106 -12.10 2.55 8.59
C LEU A 106 -11.58 3.08 7.25
N GLY A 107 -12.43 2.99 6.23
CA GLY A 107 -12.16 3.52 4.91
C GLY A 107 -12.97 2.85 3.81
N PRO A 108 -12.82 3.35 2.56
CA PRO A 108 -11.95 4.45 2.17
C PRO A 108 -12.42 5.80 2.74
N LEU A 109 -11.50 6.64 3.21
CA LEU A 109 -11.79 7.96 3.79
C LEU A 109 -11.24 9.07 2.89
N SER A 110 -12.00 10.16 2.72
CA SER A 110 -11.47 11.44 2.25
C SER A 110 -10.47 12.03 3.27
N TRP A 111 -9.75 13.09 2.88
CA TRP A 111 -8.82 13.75 3.81
C TRP A 111 -9.50 14.26 5.08
N GLN A 112 -10.68 14.88 4.96
CA GLN A 112 -11.40 15.42 6.12
C GLN A 112 -11.90 14.29 7.03
N GLU A 113 -12.50 13.25 6.47
CA GLU A 113 -12.97 12.08 7.25
C GLU A 113 -11.81 11.38 7.95
N TYR A 114 -10.65 11.30 7.30
CA TYR A 114 -9.43 10.79 7.91
C TYR A 114 -9.02 11.60 9.15
N LEU A 115 -8.98 12.93 9.06
CA LEU A 115 -8.68 13.79 10.20
C LEU A 115 -9.70 13.61 11.34
N ASP A 116 -10.99 13.56 11.01
CA ASP A 116 -12.07 13.39 11.98
C ASP A 116 -11.98 12.01 12.68
N VAL A 117 -11.70 10.95 11.93
CA VAL A 117 -11.48 9.60 12.46
C VAL A 117 -10.23 9.56 13.34
N ARG A 118 -9.13 10.19 12.92
CA ARG A 118 -7.92 10.28 13.75
C ARG A 118 -8.20 10.93 15.11
N LEU A 119 -8.95 12.03 15.11
CA LEU A 119 -9.36 12.71 16.34
C LEU A 119 -10.25 11.80 17.20
N LYS A 120 -11.27 11.18 16.60
CA LYS A 120 -12.22 10.30 17.29
C LYS A 120 -11.55 9.11 17.98
N TYR A 121 -10.59 8.49 17.33
CA TYR A 121 -9.88 7.30 17.84
C TYR A 121 -8.55 7.64 18.51
N GLN A 122 -8.23 8.93 18.70
CA GLN A 122 -7.01 9.40 19.36
C GLN A 122 -5.74 8.80 18.73
N ILE A 123 -5.70 8.74 17.40
CA ILE A 123 -4.59 8.13 16.66
C ILE A 123 -3.31 8.95 16.91
N PRO A 124 -2.23 8.33 17.43
CA PRO A 124 -1.02 9.05 17.82
C PRO A 124 -0.41 9.87 16.67
N ILE A 125 0.01 11.12 16.96
CA ILE A 125 0.45 12.08 15.94
C ILE A 125 1.71 11.64 15.20
N GLU A 126 2.55 10.83 15.85
CA GLU A 126 3.76 10.24 15.28
C GLU A 126 3.46 9.25 14.15
N LEU A 127 2.26 8.66 14.11
CA LEU A 127 1.80 7.87 12.98
C LEU A 127 1.35 8.80 11.85
N SER A 128 2.32 9.45 11.20
CA SER A 128 2.09 10.33 10.05
C SER A 128 2.48 9.63 8.74
N LEU A 129 1.70 9.89 7.69
CA LEU A 129 2.01 9.50 6.32
C LEU A 129 2.87 10.60 5.69
N TYR A 130 3.85 10.22 4.86
CA TYR A 130 4.74 11.16 4.17
C TYR A 130 4.27 11.51 2.75
#